data_AF-A0A7N2M2C5-F1
#
_entry.id   AF-A0A7N2M2C5-F1
#
_cell.length_a   1.000
_cell.length_b   1.000
_cell.length_c   1.000
_cell.angle_alpha   90.00
_cell.angle_beta   90.00
_cell.angle_gamma   90.00
#
_symmetry.space_group_name_H-M   'P 1'
#
loop_
_entity.id
_entity.type
_entity.pdbx_description
1 polymer ?
#
loop_
_entity_poly.entity_id
_entity_poly.type
_entity_poly.pdbx_seq_one_letter_code
_entity_poly.pdbx_strand_id
1 'polypeptide(L)'
;MLFMFDNKLEADRVLLSEPLSFDKHLLVLEKYDKNSCIEELKFDRSTFWVQILGLLIKFMNVKVVEKICDVLGIVIPTDNPNEMEGGNFIPVRVAMDINVLLCCGRLMLLGRDKKVWVSFKYKSLPNICYWCRCFDHDDKDCDIWLNSEGTLS
;
A
#
# COMPACT_ATOMS: atom_id res chain seq x y z
N MET A 1 1.56 22.12 2.20
CA MET A 1 0.17 22.63 2.05
C MET A 1 -0.59 22.29 3.31
N LEU A 2 -1.44 23.19 3.83
CA LEU A 2 -2.22 22.94 5.06
C LEU A 2 -3.71 22.85 4.73
N PHE A 3 -4.35 21.77 5.16
CA PHE A 3 -5.80 21.62 5.10
C PHE A 3 -6.38 21.83 6.49
N MET A 4 -7.39 22.69 6.61
CA MET A 4 -8.13 22.89 7.86
C MET A 4 -9.50 22.25 7.73
N PHE A 5 -9.89 21.52 8.78
CA PHE A 5 -11.21 20.90 8.89
C PHE A 5 -11.95 21.51 10.07
N ASP A 6 -13.26 21.66 9.95
CA ASP A 6 -14.09 22.28 10.99
C ASP A 6 -14.18 21.39 12.24
N ASN A 7 -14.07 20.07 12.05
CA ASN A 7 -14.07 19.12 13.15
C ASN A 7 -13.05 17.98 12.95
N LYS A 8 -12.61 17.40 14.07
CA LYS A 8 -11.66 16.27 14.10
C LYS A 8 -12.19 15.03 13.37
N LEU A 9 -13.50 14.80 13.40
CA LEU A 9 -14.11 13.62 12.78
C LEU A 9 -13.99 13.64 11.24
N GLU A 10 -14.05 14.81 10.62
CA GLU A 10 -13.83 14.99 9.19
C GLU A 10 -12.38 14.72 8.80
N ALA A 11 -11.44 15.29 9.55
CA ALA A 11 -10.02 15.02 9.34
C ALA A 11 -9.72 13.52 9.48
N ASP A 12 -10.23 12.88 10.54
CA ASP A 12 -10.04 11.45 10.78
C ASP A 12 -10.73 10.60 9.68
N ARG A 13 -11.90 11.00 9.17
CA ARG A 13 -12.54 10.33 8.01
C ARG A 13 -11.71 10.41 6.74
N VAL A 14 -11.10 11.57 6.46
CA VAL A 14 -10.22 11.74 5.29
C VAL A 14 -8.99 10.86 5.41
N LEU A 15 -8.32 10.84 6.58
CA LEU A 15 -7.17 9.95 6.83
C LEU A 15 -7.55 8.47 6.74
N LEU A 16 -8.73 8.08 7.24
CA LEU A 16 -9.21 6.70 7.12
C LEU A 16 -9.50 6.29 5.67
N SER A 17 -9.73 7.24 4.77
CA SER A 17 -10.02 6.98 3.35
C SER A 17 -8.79 6.76 2.47
N GLU A 18 -7.58 6.74 3.05
CA GLU A 18 -6.35 6.40 2.34
C GLU A 18 -6.42 5.06 1.57
N PRO A 19 -5.81 4.98 0.38
CA PRO A 19 -4.86 5.95 -0.20
C PRO A 19 -5.58 7.12 -0.88
N LEU A 20 -5.06 8.33 -0.68
CA LEU A 20 -5.59 9.53 -1.33
C LEU A 20 -4.81 9.81 -2.61
N SER A 21 -5.51 10.29 -3.63
CA SER A 21 -4.86 10.67 -4.89
C SER A 21 -5.44 11.98 -5.42
N PHE A 22 -4.58 12.84 -5.95
CA PHE A 22 -4.96 14.04 -6.69
C PHE A 22 -4.29 14.02 -8.06
N ASP A 23 -5.08 14.21 -9.11
CA ASP A 23 -4.64 14.05 -10.51
C ASP A 23 -3.83 12.76 -10.73
N LYS A 24 -4.31 11.65 -10.18
CA LYS A 24 -3.67 10.31 -10.20
C LYS A 24 -2.33 10.19 -9.46
N HIS A 25 -1.82 11.23 -8.83
CA HIS A 25 -0.61 11.16 -7.99
C HIS A 25 -0.98 10.90 -6.52
N LEU A 26 -0.14 10.18 -5.80
CA LEU A 26 -0.36 9.87 -4.39
C LEU A 26 -0.31 11.16 -3.54
N LEU A 27 -1.32 11.38 -2.72
CA LEU A 27 -1.36 12.47 -1.75
C LEU A 27 -1.17 11.88 -0.34
N VAL A 28 -0.02 12.18 0.27
CA VAL A 28 0.25 11.78 1.66
C VAL A 28 -0.11 12.91 2.60
N LEU A 29 -0.97 12.61 3.58
CA LEU A 29 -1.44 13.56 4.57
C LEU A 29 -0.98 13.13 5.96
N GLU A 30 -0.46 14.10 6.72
CA GLU A 30 -0.11 13.90 8.11
C GLU A 30 -0.93 14.80 9.02
N LYS A 31 -1.24 14.27 10.20
CA LYS A 31 -2.03 15.01 11.18
C LYS A 31 -1.14 15.99 11.92
N TYR A 32 -1.39 17.28 11.70
CA TYR A 32 -0.76 18.35 12.46
C TYR A 32 -1.65 18.75 13.64
N ASP A 33 -1.21 18.44 14.85
CA ASP A 33 -1.67 19.15 16.04
C ASP A 33 -0.69 20.29 16.34
N LYS A 34 -1.18 21.41 16.86
CA LYS A 34 -0.38 22.62 17.08
C LYS A 34 0.74 22.45 18.12
N ASN A 35 0.90 21.24 18.67
CA ASN A 35 1.91 20.90 19.67
C ASN A 35 3.10 20.14 19.04
N SER A 36 2.92 19.54 17.87
CA SER A 36 4.00 18.89 17.11
C SER A 36 4.87 19.92 16.38
N CYS A 37 6.19 19.71 16.40
CA CYS A 37 7.09 20.47 15.55
C CYS A 37 6.87 20.08 14.08
N ILE A 38 6.82 21.07 13.18
CA ILE A 38 6.63 20.82 11.74
C ILE A 38 7.78 19.96 11.19
N GLU A 39 9.00 20.10 11.72
CA GLU A 39 10.15 19.30 11.31
C GLU A 39 10.02 17.80 11.66
N GLU A 40 9.13 17.43 12.58
CA GLU A 40 8.91 16.03 12.99
C GLU A 40 7.88 15.31 12.12
N LEU A 41 7.14 16.04 11.27
CA LEU A 41 6.14 15.44 10.37
C LEU A 41 6.84 14.63 9.28
N LYS A 42 6.47 13.35 9.17
CA LYS A 42 7.02 12.42 8.18
C LYS A 42 5.96 12.04 7.17
N PHE A 43 6.20 12.35 5.91
CA PHE A 43 5.33 12.01 4.79
C PHE A 43 5.86 10.80 4.03
N ASP A 44 6.29 9.77 4.76
CA ASP A 44 6.95 8.58 4.20
C ASP A 44 6.01 7.37 4.10
N ARG A 45 4.76 7.49 4.57
CA ARG A 45 3.82 6.38 4.64
C ARG A 45 2.45 6.71 4.09
N SER A 46 1.80 5.70 3.52
CA SER A 46 0.39 5.77 3.14
C SER A 46 -0.25 4.40 3.32
N THR A 47 -1.53 4.38 3.66
CA THR A 47 -2.29 3.14 3.83
C THR A 47 -2.91 2.68 2.51
N PHE A 48 -2.72 1.41 2.17
CA PHE A 48 -3.32 0.81 0.97
C PHE A 48 -4.12 -0.43 1.32
N TRP A 49 -5.18 -0.65 0.53
CA TRP A 49 -5.90 -1.91 0.52
C TRP A 49 -5.18 -2.90 -0.40
N VAL A 50 -4.73 -4.00 0.17
CA VAL A 50 -4.00 -5.07 -0.52
C VAL A 50 -4.85 -6.33 -0.56
N GLN A 51 -5.03 -6.88 -1.75
CA GLN A 51 -5.68 -8.17 -1.99
C GLN A 51 -4.61 -9.23 -2.28
N ILE A 52 -4.71 -10.34 -1.57
CA ILE A 52 -3.83 -11.50 -1.78
C ILE A 52 -4.49 -12.46 -2.77
N LEU A 53 -3.79 -12.77 -3.86
CA LEU A 53 -4.26 -13.64 -4.93
C LEU A 53 -3.38 -14.89 -5.07
N GLY A 54 -4.00 -16.02 -5.42
CA GLY A 54 -3.29 -17.30 -5.61
C GLY A 54 -3.05 -18.10 -4.32
N LEU A 55 -3.57 -17.63 -3.18
CA LEU A 55 -3.53 -18.36 -1.92
C LEU A 55 -4.57 -19.49 -1.92
N LEU A 56 -4.18 -20.71 -1.53
CA LEU A 56 -5.12 -21.83 -1.44
C LEU A 56 -6.16 -21.57 -0.35
N ILE A 57 -7.42 -21.97 -0.58
CA ILE A 57 -8.55 -21.77 0.35
C ILE A 57 -8.22 -22.22 1.78
N LYS A 58 -7.50 -23.34 1.94
CA LYS A 58 -7.10 -23.85 3.27
C LYS A 58 -6.15 -22.92 4.06
N PHE A 59 -5.54 -21.93 3.42
CA PHE A 59 -4.69 -20.91 4.06
C PHE A 59 -5.31 -19.52 4.03
N MET A 60 -6.53 -19.37 3.48
CA MET A 60 -7.28 -18.12 3.51
C MET A 60 -7.87 -17.89 4.90
N ASN A 61 -7.02 -17.53 5.84
CA ASN A 61 -7.43 -17.00 7.14
C ASN A 61 -6.69 -15.69 7.42
N VAL A 62 -7.32 -14.84 8.24
CA VAL A 62 -6.82 -13.50 8.54
C VAL A 62 -5.38 -13.53 9.05
N LYS A 63 -5.06 -14.38 10.03
CA LYS A 63 -3.71 -14.45 10.62
C LYS A 63 -2.61 -14.79 9.61
N VAL A 64 -2.88 -15.72 8.69
CA VAL A 64 -1.93 -16.09 7.63
C VAL A 64 -1.78 -14.93 6.65
N VAL A 65 -2.90 -14.31 6.27
CA VAL A 65 -2.93 -13.17 5.34
C VAL A 65 -2.20 -11.95 5.92
N GLU A 66 -2.38 -11.63 7.20
CA GLU A 66 -1.61 -10.61 7.92
C GLU A 66 -0.10 -10.94 7.88
N LYS A 67 0.27 -12.18 8.23
CA LYS A 67 1.68 -12.63 8.22
C LYS A 67 2.33 -12.56 6.85
N ILE A 68 1.55 -12.77 5.80
CA ILE A 68 1.99 -12.62 4.42
C ILE A 68 2.25 -11.15 4.11
N CYS A 69 1.34 -10.26 4.53
CA CYS A 69 1.41 -8.82 4.31
C CYS A 69 2.44 -8.09 5.19
N ASP A 70 2.97 -8.71 6.25
CA ASP A 70 4.04 -8.12 7.09
C ASP A 70 5.25 -7.62 6.28
N VAL A 71 5.51 -8.20 5.10
CA VAL A 71 6.63 -7.76 4.23
C VAL A 71 6.35 -6.46 3.49
N LEU A 72 5.07 -6.07 3.40
CA LEU A 72 4.62 -4.86 2.71
C LEU A 72 4.68 -3.64 3.63
N GLY A 73 4.55 -3.85 4.94
CA GLY A 73 4.52 -2.78 5.93
C GLY A 73 3.76 -3.18 7.18
N ILE A 74 3.18 -2.18 7.85
CA ILE A 74 2.42 -2.37 9.08
C ILE A 74 0.98 -2.71 8.71
N VAL A 75 0.54 -3.91 9.05
CA VAL A 75 -0.85 -4.32 8.86
C VAL A 75 -1.74 -3.59 9.85
N ILE A 76 -2.77 -2.89 9.36
CA ILE A 76 -3.76 -2.20 10.18
C ILE A 76 -4.94 -3.16 10.41
N PRO A 77 -5.24 -3.52 11.67
CA PRO A 77 -6.38 -4.36 11.99
C PRO A 77 -7.69 -3.73 11.51
N THR A 78 -8.57 -4.55 10.93
CA THR A 78 -9.92 -4.13 10.56
C THR A 78 -10.90 -4.60 11.63
N ASP A 79 -11.61 -3.67 12.27
CA ASP A 79 -12.60 -3.99 13.31
C ASP A 79 -13.91 -4.57 12.75
N ASN A 80 -14.12 -4.45 11.44
CA ASN A 80 -15.33 -4.87 10.75
C ASN A 80 -15.08 -6.10 9.86
N PRO A 81 -15.49 -7.31 10.28
CA PRO A 81 -15.28 -8.52 9.49
C PRO A 81 -16.02 -8.47 8.13
N ASN A 82 -17.08 -7.67 8.00
CA ASN A 82 -17.78 -7.50 6.72
C ASN A 82 -16.94 -6.74 5.67
N GLU A 83 -15.94 -5.96 6.09
CA GLU A 83 -14.98 -5.32 5.15
C GLU A 83 -13.94 -6.31 4.61
N MET A 84 -13.79 -7.46 5.28
CA MET A 84 -12.97 -8.58 4.83
C MET A 84 -13.74 -9.60 3.97
N GLU A 85 -15.07 -9.51 3.92
CA GLU A 85 -15.94 -10.40 3.13
C GLU A 85 -16.03 -9.94 1.66
N GLY A 86 -14.90 -10.07 0.95
CA GLY A 86 -14.78 -9.81 -0.50
C GLY A 86 -14.66 -11.09 -1.33
N GLY A 87 -15.57 -12.06 -1.21
CA GLY A 87 -15.52 -13.29 -2.03
C GLY A 87 -14.25 -14.14 -1.82
N ASN A 88 -13.61 -14.60 -2.91
CA ASN A 88 -12.45 -15.52 -2.89
C ASN A 88 -11.11 -14.88 -2.43
N PHE A 89 -11.12 -13.69 -1.84
CA PHE A 89 -9.91 -13.02 -1.34
C PHE A 89 -10.20 -12.26 -0.04
N ILE A 90 -9.19 -12.15 0.83
CA ILE A 90 -9.24 -11.36 2.05
C ILE A 90 -8.47 -10.05 1.78
N PRO A 91 -9.13 -8.89 1.71
CA PRO A 91 -8.45 -7.60 1.64
C PRO A 91 -7.84 -7.25 3.00
N VAL A 92 -6.67 -6.63 2.99
CA VAL A 92 -5.94 -6.17 4.18
C VAL A 92 -5.55 -4.71 4.00
N ARG A 93 -5.67 -3.91 5.06
CA ARG A 93 -5.07 -2.58 5.08
C ARG A 93 -3.63 -2.66 5.54
N VAL A 94 -2.72 -2.08 4.77
CA VAL A 94 -1.30 -2.03 5.11
C VAL A 94 -0.81 -0.59 4.98
N ALA A 95 -0.24 -0.05 6.06
CA ALA A 95 0.54 1.17 6.03
C ALA A 95 1.94 0.84 5.48
N MET A 96 2.21 1.31 4.27
CA MET A 96 3.43 1.01 3.53
C MET A 96 4.34 2.24 3.47
N ASP A 97 5.65 2.00 3.44
CA ASP A 97 6.64 3.05 3.12
C ASP A 97 6.58 3.34 1.62
N ILE A 98 6.32 4.60 1.26
CA ILE A 98 6.13 5.03 -0.13
C ILE A 98 7.46 5.21 -0.88
N ASN A 99 8.58 5.24 -0.16
CA ASN A 99 9.93 5.37 -0.72
C ASN A 99 10.50 4.02 -1.13
N VAL A 100 9.78 2.93 -0.88
CA VAL A 100 10.18 1.56 -1.22
C VAL A 100 9.40 1.07 -2.44
N LEU A 101 10.07 0.27 -3.26
CA LEU A 101 9.49 -0.33 -4.46
C LEU A 101 8.24 -1.15 -4.11
N LEU A 102 7.17 -0.95 -4.88
CA LEU A 102 5.93 -1.69 -4.70
C LEU A 102 6.12 -3.20 -4.96
N CYS A 103 5.85 -4.01 -3.94
CA CYS A 103 5.98 -5.46 -4.03
C CYS A 103 4.78 -6.07 -4.77
N CYS A 104 4.98 -6.80 -5.86
CA CYS A 104 3.87 -7.42 -6.61
C CYS A 104 3.48 -8.82 -6.16
N GLY A 105 4.23 -9.42 -5.23
CA GLY A 105 3.98 -10.76 -4.77
C GLY A 105 5.15 -11.37 -4.01
N ARG A 106 4.92 -12.56 -3.47
CA ARG A 106 5.91 -13.31 -2.70
C ARG A 106 5.79 -14.80 -2.97
N LEU A 107 6.94 -15.46 -3.03
CA LEU A 107 7.02 -16.91 -3.04
C LEU A 107 6.86 -17.46 -1.62
N MET A 108 5.89 -18.35 -1.43
CA MET A 108 5.63 -19.02 -0.15
C MET A 108 5.98 -20.49 -0.20
N LEU A 109 6.59 -20.96 0.89
CA LEU A 109 6.86 -22.37 1.12
C LEU A 109 5.69 -23.01 1.84
N LEU A 110 5.16 -24.06 1.25
CA LEU A 110 4.00 -24.80 1.73
C LEU A 110 4.35 -26.26 2.00
N GLY A 111 4.54 -26.58 3.28
CA GLY A 111 4.98 -27.91 3.69
C GLY A 111 6.42 -28.19 3.24
N ARG A 112 6.74 -29.47 2.97
CA ARG A 112 8.13 -29.89 2.79
C ARG A 112 8.78 -29.41 1.49
N ASP A 113 8.03 -29.24 0.38
CA ASP A 113 8.64 -28.84 -0.91
C ASP A 113 7.73 -28.06 -1.89
N LYS A 114 6.48 -27.72 -1.53
CA LYS A 114 5.61 -27.00 -2.47
C LYS A 114 5.82 -25.50 -2.35
N LYS A 115 6.29 -24.86 -3.41
CA LYS A 115 6.36 -23.41 -3.50
C LYS A 115 5.12 -22.88 -4.22
N VAL A 116 4.48 -21.86 -3.67
CA VAL A 116 3.32 -21.18 -4.26
C VAL A 116 3.66 -19.72 -4.43
N TRP A 117 3.50 -19.19 -5.63
CA TRP A 117 3.58 -17.76 -5.85
C TRP A 117 2.25 -17.12 -5.45
N VAL A 118 2.33 -16.09 -4.60
CA VAL A 118 1.18 -15.32 -4.15
C VAL A 118 1.36 -13.90 -4.64
N SER A 119 0.37 -13.39 -5.35
CA SER A 119 0.42 -12.03 -5.91
C SER A 119 -0.30 -11.04 -5.00
N PHE A 120 0.23 -9.83 -4.95
CA PHE A 120 -0.37 -8.70 -4.25
C PHE A 120 -1.02 -7.77 -5.27
N LYS A 121 -2.30 -7.44 -5.03
CA LYS A 121 -3.05 -6.50 -5.85
C LYS A 121 -3.50 -5.34 -4.99
N TYR A 122 -3.10 -4.14 -5.37
CA TYR A 122 -3.41 -2.90 -4.66
C TYR A 122 -4.70 -2.29 -5.22
N LYS A 123 -5.62 -1.90 -4.34
CA LYS A 123 -6.85 -1.20 -4.71
C LYS A 123 -6.60 0.30 -4.74
N SER A 124 -7.12 0.97 -5.77
CA SER A 124 -6.97 2.43 -5.97
C SER A 124 -5.51 2.89 -5.95
N LEU A 125 -4.61 2.10 -6.53
CA LEU A 125 -3.20 2.44 -6.63
C LEU A 125 -3.02 3.69 -7.51
N PRO A 126 -2.40 4.77 -6.99
CA PRO A 126 -2.02 5.94 -7.80
C PRO A 126 -0.99 5.58 -8.87
N ASN A 127 -0.66 6.55 -9.73
CA ASN A 127 0.43 6.41 -10.67
C ASN A 127 1.73 6.07 -9.93
N ILE A 128 2.43 5.09 -10.47
CA ILE A 128 3.79 4.70 -10.09
C ILE A 128 4.64 4.70 -11.36
N CYS A 129 5.95 4.83 -11.20
CA CYS A 129 6.86 4.53 -12.29
C CYS A 129 6.75 3.03 -12.64
N TYR A 130 6.52 2.71 -13.91
CA TYR A 130 6.36 1.33 -14.38
C TYR A 130 7.69 0.56 -14.44
N TRP A 131 8.83 1.26 -14.37
CA TRP A 131 10.17 0.68 -14.40
C TRP A 131 10.66 0.26 -13.03
N CYS A 132 10.62 1.18 -12.07
CA CYS A 132 11.11 0.93 -10.71
C CYS A 132 9.98 0.60 -9.72
N ARG A 133 8.72 1.01 -9.99
CA ARG A 133 7.56 0.88 -9.08
C ARG A 133 7.60 1.79 -7.86
N CYS A 134 8.23 2.97 -7.97
CA CYS A 134 8.17 4.03 -6.97
C CYS A 134 7.02 5.02 -7.26
N PHE A 135 6.63 5.79 -6.24
CA PHE A 135 5.58 6.83 -6.32
C PHE A 135 6.13 8.25 -6.57
N ASP A 136 7.45 8.44 -6.54
CA ASP A 136 8.11 9.75 -6.48
C ASP A 136 8.45 10.36 -7.85
N HIS A 137 8.38 9.58 -8.94
CA HIS A 137 8.67 10.05 -10.29
C HIS A 137 7.86 9.33 -11.37
N ASP A 138 7.75 9.96 -12.53
CA ASP A 138 7.23 9.37 -13.76
C ASP A 138 8.34 8.61 -14.53
N ASP A 139 7.96 7.74 -15.46
CA ASP A 139 8.89 6.92 -16.24
C ASP A 139 10.03 7.71 -16.91
N LYS A 140 9.77 8.95 -17.33
CA LYS A 140 10.75 9.80 -18.03
C LYS A 140 11.90 10.26 -17.14
N ASP A 141 11.65 10.34 -15.84
CA ASP A 141 12.62 10.78 -14.83
C ASP A 141 13.21 9.58 -14.07
N CYS A 142 12.91 8.35 -14.51
CA CYS A 142 13.42 7.13 -13.92
C CYS A 142 14.84 6.84 -14.43
N ASP A 143 15.81 6.71 -13.51
CA ASP A 143 17.19 6.31 -13.85
C ASP A 143 17.25 4.98 -14.60
N ILE A 144 16.36 4.03 -14.27
CA ILE A 144 16.30 2.73 -14.98
C ILE A 144 15.88 2.94 -16.44
N TRP A 145 14.87 3.79 -16.67
CA TRP A 145 14.43 4.15 -18.02
C TRP A 145 15.54 4.88 -18.78
N LEU A 146 16.17 5.88 -18.17
CA LEU A 146 17.26 6.65 -18.77
C LEU A 146 18.44 5.77 -19.19
N ASN A 147 18.82 4.79 -18.35
CA ASN A 147 19.90 3.85 -18.65
C ASN A 147 19.51 2.77 -19.68
N SER A 148 18.22 2.61 -19.98
CA SER A 148 17.69 1.63 -20.94
C SER A 148 17.45 2.20 -22.36
N GLU A 149 17.81 3.46 -22.59
CA GLU A 149 17.54 4.19 -23.85
C GLU A 149 16.07 4.13 -24.30
N GLY A 150 15.13 3.95 -23.37
CA GLY A 150 13.69 3.94 -23.64
C GLY A 150 13.11 2.60 -24.10
N THR A 151 13.82 1.48 -23.94
CA THR A 151 13.33 0.15 -24.36
C THR A 151 13.06 -0.75 -23.16
N LEU A 152 11.77 -1.05 -22.88
CA LEU A 152 11.38 -2.05 -21.87
C LEU A 152 11.84 -3.44 -22.35
N SER A 153 12.90 -3.98 -21.75
CA SER A 153 13.32 -5.37 -21.96
C SER A 153 12.47 -6.35 -21.16
#